data_AF-J5J1A2-F1
#
_entry.id   AF-J5J1A2-F1
#
_cell.length_a   1.000
_cell.length_b   1.000
_cell.length_c   1.000
_cell.angle_alpha   90.00
_cell.angle_beta   90.00
_cell.angle_gamma   90.00
#
_symmetry.space_group_name_H-M   'P 1'
#
loop_
_entity.id
_entity.type
_entity.pdbx_description
1 polymer ?
#
loop_
_entity_poly.entity_id
_entity_poly.type
_entity_poly.pdbx_seq_one_letter_code
_entity_poly.pdbx_strand_id
1 'polypeptide(L)'
;MQTSSTSFTTIPISAADCFDIAYRQLWLYALREQRDMPIKSKEKLATAKIRQADEVVVSRFARLAQKLGFKSDEIKALVQMNPDQEIARRLLTTARKPEEFEFDDINASIDTVADVLATARPISAQLLTEDDEIDSVEKPPALCGQPHAADHARDKRDMFLDKLHGPMPRPRLRLTSIFIQRSAYFALFGQDLGISVAGLESTEDTHMLDHSSSHEQRLPLHVAERRTSAHRSTEEQEARLAQLAATERQLSRHVAQLRNDMALQETRLLTLRGEEQEALQRLNRLQQTEAEHTLRVERTETSQSWRPDPARSLESRRERAPGHC
;
A
#
# COMPACT_ATOMS: atom_id res chain seq x y z
N MET A 1 -3.62 6.20 -24.96
CA MET A 1 -2.93 5.86 -23.71
C MET A 1 -1.96 6.98 -23.37
N GLN A 2 -1.93 7.44 -22.12
CA GLN A 2 -0.94 8.40 -21.64
C GLN A 2 0.39 7.70 -21.34
N THR A 3 1.51 8.20 -21.89
CA THR A 3 2.88 7.66 -21.71
C THR A 3 3.82 8.62 -20.97
N SER A 4 3.48 9.90 -20.94
CA SER A 4 4.14 10.93 -20.12
C SER A 4 3.12 11.96 -19.60
N SER A 5 3.56 12.98 -18.88
CA SER A 5 2.68 14.06 -18.41
C SER A 5 2.00 14.81 -19.59
N THR A 6 2.65 14.85 -20.75
CA THR A 6 2.22 15.62 -21.93
C THR A 6 1.89 14.76 -23.14
N SER A 7 2.41 13.52 -23.20
CA SER A 7 2.38 12.68 -24.41
C SER A 7 1.31 11.59 -24.32
N PHE A 8 0.66 11.34 -25.48
CA PHE A 8 -0.36 10.32 -25.64
C PHE A 8 -0.12 9.53 -26.92
N THR A 9 -0.31 8.21 -26.82
CA THR A 9 -0.18 7.28 -27.96
C THR A 9 -1.50 6.58 -28.21
N THR A 10 -1.88 6.40 -29.48
CA THR A 10 -3.05 5.61 -29.87
C THR A 10 -2.67 4.14 -29.96
N ILE A 11 -3.45 3.28 -29.34
CA ILE A 11 -3.21 1.84 -29.29
C ILE A 11 -4.49 1.12 -29.74
N PRO A 12 -4.41 0.07 -30.55
CA PRO A 12 -5.55 -0.79 -30.81
C PRO A 12 -5.88 -1.59 -29.53
N ILE A 13 -7.05 -1.35 -28.97
CA ILE A 13 -7.52 -1.99 -27.72
C ILE A 13 -8.90 -2.59 -28.00
N SER A 14 -9.17 -3.77 -27.42
CA SER A 14 -10.50 -4.35 -27.45
C SER A 14 -11.49 -3.47 -26.67
N ALA A 15 -12.78 -3.52 -27.00
CA ALA A 15 -13.79 -2.77 -26.23
C ALA A 15 -13.86 -3.22 -24.76
N ALA A 16 -13.55 -4.50 -24.47
CA ALA A 16 -13.56 -5.06 -23.12
C ALA A 16 -12.41 -4.51 -22.26
N ASP A 17 -11.21 -4.33 -22.84
CA ASP A 17 -10.03 -3.87 -22.10
C ASP A 17 -9.92 -2.34 -22.04
N CYS A 18 -10.65 -1.63 -22.90
CA CYS A 18 -10.59 -0.17 -22.99
C CYS A 18 -10.93 0.51 -21.66
N PHE A 19 -11.97 0.03 -20.95
CA PHE A 19 -12.35 0.57 -19.64
C PHE A 19 -11.27 0.31 -18.59
N ASP A 20 -10.74 -0.91 -18.51
CA ASP A 20 -9.71 -1.27 -17.52
C ASP A 20 -8.43 -0.45 -17.71
N ILE A 21 -7.97 -0.30 -18.95
CA ILE A 21 -6.80 0.53 -19.28
C ILE A 21 -7.04 2.01 -18.97
N ALA A 22 -8.24 2.52 -19.28
CA ALA A 22 -8.63 3.88 -18.95
C ALA A 22 -8.67 4.11 -17.42
N TYR A 23 -9.24 3.17 -16.68
CA TYR A 23 -9.32 3.22 -15.23
C TYR A 23 -7.93 3.17 -14.57
N ARG A 24 -7.07 2.27 -15.03
CA ARG A 24 -5.67 2.17 -14.55
C ARG A 24 -4.87 3.45 -14.85
N GLN A 25 -5.10 4.12 -15.98
CA GLN A 25 -4.48 5.42 -16.27
C GLN A 25 -4.90 6.51 -15.28
N LEU A 26 -6.20 6.57 -14.93
CA LEU A 26 -6.67 7.50 -13.90
C LEU A 26 -6.09 7.15 -12.53
N TRP A 27 -6.02 5.87 -12.17
CA TRP A 27 -5.44 5.44 -10.90
C TRP A 27 -3.96 5.83 -10.80
N LEU A 28 -3.18 5.62 -11.87
CA LEU A 28 -1.78 6.04 -11.91
C LEU A 28 -1.62 7.56 -11.87
N TYR A 29 -2.51 8.32 -12.52
CA TYR A 29 -2.51 9.77 -12.37
C TYR A 29 -2.73 10.19 -10.92
N ALA A 30 -3.75 9.62 -10.26
CA ALA A 30 -4.04 9.91 -8.86
C ALA A 30 -2.86 9.53 -7.94
N LEU A 31 -2.17 8.43 -8.24
CA LEU A 31 -0.99 8.03 -7.47
C LEU A 31 0.19 9.00 -7.69
N ARG A 32 0.45 9.43 -8.93
CA ARG A 32 1.48 10.43 -9.27
C ARG A 32 1.24 11.76 -8.57
N GLU A 33 0.00 12.22 -8.55
CA GLU A 33 -0.42 13.52 -8.02
C GLU A 33 -1.02 13.41 -6.59
N GLN A 34 -0.76 12.32 -5.87
CA GLN A 34 -1.43 12.00 -4.60
C GLN A 34 -1.34 13.08 -3.51
N ARG A 35 -0.35 13.97 -3.58
CA ARG A 35 -0.14 15.06 -2.61
C ARG A 35 -1.05 16.24 -2.87
N ASP A 36 -1.37 16.44 -4.14
CA ASP A 36 -2.06 17.59 -4.69
C ASP A 36 -3.51 17.25 -5.06
N MET A 37 -3.86 15.95 -5.01
CA MET A 37 -5.22 15.45 -5.14
C MET A 37 -6.07 15.69 -3.88
N PRO A 38 -7.40 15.88 -4.02
CA PRO A 38 -8.30 16.12 -2.90
C PRO A 38 -8.39 14.89 -2.02
N ILE A 39 -8.02 15.04 -0.74
CA ILE A 39 -8.28 14.02 0.27
C ILE A 39 -9.56 14.43 0.99
N LYS A 40 -10.66 13.69 0.78
CA LYS A 40 -11.86 13.85 1.61
C LYS A 40 -11.45 13.56 3.05
N SER A 41 -11.55 14.54 3.96
CA SER A 41 -11.37 14.28 5.37
C SER A 41 -12.42 13.25 5.79
N LYS A 42 -11.97 12.10 6.27
CA LYS A 42 -12.87 11.23 7.03
C LYS A 42 -13.07 11.94 8.36
N GLU A 43 -14.29 12.36 8.66
CA GLU A 43 -14.73 13.11 9.86
C GLU A 43 -14.24 12.53 11.21
N LYS A 44 -13.62 11.34 11.22
CA LYS A 44 -13.26 10.57 12.41
C LYS A 44 -11.82 10.76 12.92
N LEU A 45 -11.02 11.66 12.35
CA LEU A 45 -9.66 11.97 12.85
C LEU A 45 -9.56 13.44 13.25
N ALA A 46 -9.58 13.70 14.56
CA ALA A 46 -9.55 15.02 15.19
C ALA A 46 -8.29 15.88 14.89
N THR A 47 -7.35 15.39 14.08
CA THR A 47 -6.07 16.06 13.77
C THR A 47 -5.74 16.06 12.27
N ALA A 48 -6.61 15.54 11.41
CA ALA A 48 -6.34 15.53 9.98
C ALA A 48 -6.50 16.95 9.40
N LYS A 49 -5.37 17.66 9.24
CA LYS A 49 -5.34 18.90 8.46
C LYS A 49 -5.96 18.60 7.09
N ILE A 50 -7.03 19.32 6.73
CA ILE A 50 -7.60 19.28 5.39
C ILE A 50 -6.47 19.71 4.45
N ARG A 51 -5.95 18.78 3.65
CA ARG A 51 -5.04 19.13 2.56
C ARG A 51 -5.90 19.69 1.45
N GLN A 52 -5.73 20.97 1.17
CA GLN A 52 -6.40 21.62 0.06
C GLN A 52 -5.85 21.04 -1.24
N ALA A 53 -6.75 20.69 -2.16
CA ALA A 53 -6.37 20.16 -3.46
C ALA A 53 -5.78 21.27 -4.32
N ASP A 54 -4.83 20.91 -5.17
CA ASP A 54 -4.37 21.77 -6.24
C ASP A 54 -5.41 21.78 -7.36
N GLU A 55 -5.97 22.95 -7.63
CA GLU A 55 -7.03 23.17 -8.60
C GLU A 55 -6.60 22.82 -10.03
N VAL A 56 -5.32 23.04 -10.37
CA VAL A 56 -4.74 22.68 -11.68
C VAL A 56 -4.66 21.17 -11.82
N VAL A 57 -4.20 20.46 -10.77
CA VAL A 57 -4.11 19.01 -10.76
C VAL A 57 -5.48 18.36 -10.92
N VAL A 58 -6.49 18.88 -10.21
CA VAL A 58 -7.88 18.39 -10.31
C VAL A 58 -8.48 18.64 -11.69
N SER A 59 -8.30 19.84 -12.24
CA SER A 59 -8.78 20.16 -13.60
C SER A 59 -8.12 19.25 -14.65
N ARG A 60 -6.79 19.04 -14.56
CA ARG A 60 -6.06 18.12 -15.44
C ARG A 60 -6.53 16.67 -15.30
N PHE A 61 -6.82 16.21 -14.08
CA PHE A 61 -7.39 14.87 -13.84
C PHE A 61 -8.75 14.72 -14.52
N ALA A 62 -9.63 15.70 -14.40
CA ALA A 62 -10.94 15.69 -15.05
C ALA A 62 -10.83 15.70 -16.59
N ARG A 63 -9.91 16.50 -17.15
CA ARG A 63 -9.62 16.51 -18.60
C ARG A 63 -9.09 15.16 -19.08
N LEU A 64 -8.21 14.52 -18.30
CA LEU A 64 -7.75 13.17 -18.60
C LEU A 64 -8.91 12.16 -18.58
N ALA A 65 -9.77 12.20 -17.56
CA ALA A 65 -10.94 11.32 -17.47
C ALA A 65 -11.88 11.49 -18.67
N GLN A 66 -12.18 12.73 -19.05
CA GLN A 66 -12.97 13.02 -20.25
C GLN A 66 -12.32 12.48 -21.52
N LYS A 67 -11.00 12.69 -21.69
CA LYS A 67 -10.24 12.17 -22.85
C LYS A 67 -10.23 10.65 -22.93
N LEU A 68 -10.27 9.97 -21.78
CA LEU A 68 -10.37 8.52 -21.68
C LEU A 68 -11.81 7.98 -21.83
N GLY A 69 -12.80 8.86 -22.04
CA GLY A 69 -14.18 8.50 -22.32
C GLY A 69 -15.09 8.43 -21.09
N PHE A 70 -14.60 8.77 -19.89
CA PHE A 70 -15.44 8.87 -18.70
C PHE A 70 -16.37 10.09 -18.80
N LYS A 71 -17.64 9.89 -18.43
CA LYS A 71 -18.69 10.91 -18.50
C LYS A 71 -19.43 10.97 -17.18
N SER A 72 -19.33 12.10 -16.50
CA SER A 72 -20.18 12.46 -15.37
C SER A 72 -20.39 13.97 -15.37
N ASP A 73 -21.42 14.45 -14.68
CA ASP A 73 -21.67 15.89 -14.62
C ASP A 73 -20.60 16.61 -13.77
N GLU A 74 -20.01 15.92 -12.79
CA GLU A 74 -18.85 16.41 -12.04
C GLU A 74 -17.61 16.55 -12.93
N ILE A 75 -17.34 15.56 -13.79
CA ILE A 75 -16.23 15.67 -14.77
C ILE A 75 -16.46 16.86 -15.69
N LYS A 76 -17.69 17.06 -16.19
CA LYS A 76 -18.01 18.22 -17.03
C LYS A 76 -17.80 19.54 -16.29
N ALA A 77 -18.26 19.65 -15.05
CA ALA A 77 -18.09 20.84 -14.23
C ALA A 77 -16.61 21.16 -13.99
N LEU A 78 -15.81 20.14 -13.60
CA LEU A 78 -14.37 20.31 -13.36
C LEU A 78 -13.56 20.63 -14.63
N VAL A 79 -14.01 20.15 -15.80
CA VAL A 79 -13.39 20.49 -17.09
C VAL A 79 -13.70 21.93 -17.50
N GLN A 80 -14.93 22.39 -17.24
CA GLN A 80 -15.37 23.76 -17.54
C GLN A 80 -14.80 24.80 -16.57
N MET A 81 -14.44 24.38 -15.35
CA MET A 81 -13.80 25.23 -14.36
C MET A 81 -12.44 25.75 -14.85
N ASN A 82 -12.23 27.06 -14.74
CA ASN A 82 -10.92 27.68 -14.93
C ASN A 82 -10.09 27.55 -13.63
N PRO A 83 -8.97 26.80 -13.63
CA PRO A 83 -8.18 26.62 -12.41
C PRO A 83 -7.56 27.94 -11.91
N ASP A 84 -7.19 28.87 -12.81
CA ASP A 84 -6.57 30.14 -12.42
C ASP A 84 -7.58 31.06 -11.71
N GLN A 85 -8.84 31.03 -12.15
CA GLN A 85 -9.92 31.76 -11.47
C GLN A 85 -10.18 31.17 -10.07
N GLU A 86 -10.14 29.84 -9.90
CA GLU A 86 -10.34 29.23 -8.58
C GLU A 86 -9.15 29.51 -7.63
N ILE A 87 -7.92 29.50 -8.16
CA ILE A 87 -6.72 29.92 -7.43
C ILE A 87 -6.82 31.39 -7.01
N ALA A 88 -7.23 32.27 -7.93
CA ALA A 88 -7.42 33.68 -7.66
C ALA A 88 -8.49 33.91 -6.60
N ARG A 89 -9.64 33.23 -6.72
CA ARG A 89 -10.71 33.25 -5.71
C ARG A 89 -10.19 32.85 -4.35
N ARG A 90 -9.50 31.71 -4.26
CA ARG A 90 -8.89 31.21 -3.01
C ARG A 90 -7.89 32.21 -2.44
N LEU A 91 -7.02 32.77 -3.28
CA LEU A 91 -6.03 33.74 -2.87
C LEU A 91 -6.70 34.96 -2.22
N LEU A 92 -7.70 35.54 -2.89
CA LEU A 92 -8.39 36.73 -2.42
C LEU A 92 -9.10 36.48 -1.08
N THR A 93 -9.79 35.34 -0.94
CA THR A 93 -10.51 35.00 0.30
C THR A 93 -9.61 34.58 1.44
N THR A 94 -8.40 34.07 1.16
CA THR A 94 -7.45 33.62 2.19
C THR A 94 -6.51 34.75 2.61
N ALA A 95 -6.13 35.62 1.68
CA ALA A 95 -5.23 36.74 1.95
C ALA A 95 -5.92 37.83 2.77
N ARG A 96 -7.23 38.00 2.61
CA ARG A 96 -8.05 38.95 3.37
C ARG A 96 -9.32 38.26 3.82
N LYS A 97 -9.61 38.38 5.12
CA LYS A 97 -10.81 37.82 5.71
C LYS A 97 -12.04 38.53 5.15
N PRO A 98 -13.03 37.79 4.61
CA PRO A 98 -14.24 38.39 4.04
C PRO A 98 -15.09 39.13 5.08
N GLU A 99 -14.88 38.87 6.37
CA GLU A 99 -15.54 39.59 7.46
C GLU A 99 -14.96 40.99 7.73
N GLU A 100 -13.73 41.25 7.29
CA GLU A 100 -13.00 42.51 7.56
C GLU A 100 -12.78 43.35 6.29
N PHE A 101 -12.87 42.73 5.10
CA PHE A 101 -12.57 43.37 3.83
C PHE A 101 -13.61 42.98 2.77
N GLU A 102 -14.11 43.98 2.04
CA GLU A 102 -15.02 43.80 0.92
C GLU A 102 -14.33 44.21 -0.38
N PHE A 103 -14.60 43.48 -1.46
CA PHE A 103 -14.22 43.85 -2.82
C PHE A 103 -15.44 44.40 -3.52
N ASP A 104 -15.33 45.57 -4.17
CA ASP A 104 -16.44 46.21 -4.91
C ASP A 104 -17.05 45.25 -5.95
N ASP A 105 -16.18 44.56 -6.69
CA ASP A 105 -16.55 43.42 -7.55
C ASP A 105 -15.49 42.32 -7.40
N ILE A 106 -15.85 41.30 -6.62
CA ILE A 106 -14.98 40.14 -6.40
C ILE A 106 -14.71 39.37 -7.70
N ASN A 107 -15.66 39.31 -8.64
CA ASN A 107 -15.48 38.56 -9.88
C ASN A 107 -14.52 39.29 -10.81
N ALA A 108 -14.66 40.61 -10.95
CA ALA A 108 -13.68 41.42 -11.69
C ALA A 108 -12.27 41.33 -11.08
N SER A 109 -12.17 41.25 -9.75
CA SER A 109 -10.89 41.07 -9.05
C SER A 109 -10.28 39.69 -9.33
N ILE A 110 -11.11 38.63 -9.33
CA ILE A 110 -10.70 37.27 -9.71
C ILE A 110 -10.18 37.25 -11.14
N ASP A 111 -10.91 37.85 -12.08
CA ASP A 111 -10.53 37.91 -13.49
C ASP A 111 -9.20 38.66 -13.67
N THR A 112 -9.03 39.78 -12.97
CA THR A 112 -7.77 40.56 -13.00
C THR A 112 -6.57 39.72 -12.54
N VAL A 113 -6.70 38.96 -11.45
CA VAL A 113 -5.63 38.10 -10.95
C VAL A 113 -5.38 36.93 -11.91
N ALA A 114 -6.43 36.31 -12.45
CA ALA A 114 -6.31 35.24 -13.42
C ALA A 114 -5.61 35.72 -14.71
N ASP A 115 -5.92 36.92 -15.20
CA ASP A 115 -5.26 37.54 -16.33
C ASP A 115 -3.76 37.73 -16.08
N VAL A 116 -3.38 38.16 -14.87
CA VAL A 116 -1.97 38.26 -14.46
C VAL A 116 -1.29 36.89 -14.48
N LEU A 117 -1.93 35.85 -13.94
CA LEU A 117 -1.39 34.47 -13.98
C LEU A 117 -1.19 33.98 -15.43
N ALA A 118 -2.13 34.30 -16.33
CA ALA A 118 -2.06 33.92 -17.74
C ALA A 118 -0.87 34.57 -18.50
N THR A 119 -0.29 35.64 -17.98
CA THR A 119 0.92 36.26 -18.57
C THR A 119 2.21 35.46 -18.31
N ALA A 120 2.18 34.49 -17.39
CA ALA A 120 3.35 33.69 -17.04
C ALA A 120 3.81 32.83 -18.23
N ARG A 121 5.13 32.74 -18.43
CA ARG A 121 5.75 31.92 -19.48
C ARG A 121 6.47 30.72 -18.87
N PRO A 122 6.43 29.54 -19.53
CA PRO A 122 7.17 28.38 -19.06
C PRO A 122 8.67 28.68 -19.11
N ILE A 123 9.37 28.33 -18.03
CA ILE A 123 10.84 28.35 -18.00
C ILE A 123 11.32 27.13 -18.78
N SER A 124 12.22 27.32 -19.74
CA SER A 124 12.84 26.22 -20.49
C SER A 124 13.46 25.20 -19.52
N ALA A 125 13.14 23.92 -19.71
CA ALA A 125 13.60 22.82 -18.85
C ALA A 125 15.14 22.74 -18.70
N GLN A 126 15.89 23.35 -19.63
CA GLN A 126 17.36 23.42 -19.63
C GLN A 126 17.93 24.37 -18.55
N LEU A 127 17.12 25.26 -17.99
CA LEU A 127 17.52 26.23 -16.95
C LEU A 127 17.12 25.82 -15.53
N LEU A 128 16.32 24.75 -15.39
CA LEU A 128 16.12 24.09 -14.11
C LEU A 128 17.31 23.17 -13.90
N THR A 129 18.45 23.74 -13.48
CA THR A 129 19.48 22.95 -12.82
C THR A 129 18.77 22.17 -11.73
N GLU A 130 18.85 20.84 -11.82
CA GLU A 130 18.31 19.93 -10.83
C GLU A 130 18.79 20.42 -9.46
N ASP A 131 17.87 21.04 -8.73
CA ASP A 131 18.15 21.72 -7.48
C ASP A 131 18.82 20.70 -6.57
N ASP A 132 19.97 21.10 -6.05
CA ASP A 132 21.06 20.28 -5.52
C ASP A 132 20.64 18.89 -5.02
N GLU A 133 21.32 17.88 -5.56
CA GLU A 133 21.48 16.55 -5.00
C GLU A 133 22.15 16.67 -3.62
N ILE A 134 21.41 17.21 -2.64
CA ILE A 134 21.79 17.20 -1.24
C ILE A 134 21.75 15.72 -0.85
N ASP A 135 22.96 15.20 -0.66
CA ASP A 135 23.36 13.93 -0.09
C ASP A 135 22.50 13.55 1.13
N SER A 136 21.28 13.07 0.87
CA SER A 136 20.41 12.49 1.85
C SER A 136 20.90 11.07 2.02
N VAL A 137 21.72 10.85 3.06
CA VAL A 137 22.00 9.55 3.70
C VAL A 137 21.00 8.51 3.23
N GLU A 138 21.42 7.55 2.38
CA GLU A 138 20.56 6.57 1.70
C GLU A 138 19.56 5.93 2.68
N LYS A 139 18.40 6.55 2.86
CA LYS A 139 17.34 5.99 3.67
C LYS A 139 16.69 4.92 2.81
N PRO A 140 16.55 3.68 3.31
CA PRO A 140 15.86 2.65 2.55
C PRO A 140 14.45 3.13 2.19
N PRO A 141 13.94 2.79 0.99
CA PRO A 141 12.63 3.24 0.57
C PRO A 141 11.56 2.71 1.52
N ALA A 142 10.49 3.50 1.70
CA ALA A 142 9.35 3.08 2.50
C ALA A 142 8.68 1.85 1.85
N LEU A 143 8.67 0.73 2.55
CA LEU A 143 8.07 -0.53 2.08
C LEU A 143 6.54 -0.53 2.16
N CYS A 144 5.97 0.31 3.03
CA CYS A 144 4.54 0.44 3.23
C CYS A 144 4.14 1.88 3.55
N GLY A 145 2.86 2.20 3.36
CA GLY A 145 2.33 3.53 3.62
C GLY A 145 2.72 4.55 2.54
N GLN A 146 2.84 5.82 2.95
CA GLN A 146 3.13 6.91 2.02
C GLN A 146 4.63 6.94 1.66
N PRO A 147 5.00 7.01 0.37
CA PRO A 147 6.40 7.12 -0.03
C PRO A 147 7.07 8.39 0.49
N HIS A 148 8.39 8.34 0.68
CA HIS A 148 9.16 9.55 0.98
C HIS A 148 9.03 10.59 -0.14
N ALA A 149 9.19 11.87 0.20
CA ALA A 149 9.04 12.96 -0.75
C ALA A 149 9.99 12.91 -1.94
N ALA A 150 11.27 12.71 -1.67
CA ALA A 150 12.29 12.61 -2.71
C ALA A 150 12.04 11.38 -3.61
N ASP A 151 11.75 10.23 -3.01
CA ASP A 151 11.42 9.00 -3.73
C ASP A 151 10.21 9.18 -4.66
N HIS A 152 9.11 9.75 -4.12
CA HIS A 152 7.90 10.00 -4.89
C HIS A 152 8.13 10.97 -6.05
N ALA A 153 8.86 12.07 -5.80
CA ALA A 153 9.15 13.08 -6.81
C ALA A 153 10.02 12.52 -7.95
N ARG A 154 11.03 11.70 -7.61
CA ARG A 154 11.88 11.01 -8.58
C ARG A 154 11.08 10.02 -9.43
N ASP A 155 10.30 9.17 -8.78
CA ASP A 155 9.62 8.03 -9.41
C ASP A 155 8.40 8.44 -10.25
N LYS A 156 7.80 9.61 -9.99
CA LYS A 156 6.61 10.11 -10.68
C LYS A 156 6.70 10.05 -12.20
N ARG A 157 7.89 10.30 -12.75
CA ARG A 157 8.18 10.25 -14.20
C ARG A 157 8.01 8.85 -14.80
N ASP A 158 8.09 7.80 -13.98
CA ASP A 158 8.05 6.40 -14.39
C ASP A 158 6.74 5.68 -14.05
N MET A 159 5.78 6.39 -13.47
CA MET A 159 4.48 5.84 -13.07
C MET A 159 3.44 5.94 -14.20
N PHE A 160 3.81 5.51 -15.39
CA PHE A 160 2.92 5.38 -16.56
C PHE A 160 2.78 3.90 -16.93
N LEU A 161 1.69 3.54 -17.62
CA LEU A 161 1.39 2.13 -17.90
C LEU A 161 2.51 1.46 -18.69
N ASP A 162 3.01 2.14 -19.72
CA ASP A 162 4.10 1.66 -20.55
C ASP A 162 5.37 1.39 -19.76
N LYS A 163 5.70 2.29 -18.83
CA LYS A 163 6.90 2.21 -18.01
C LYS A 163 6.79 1.16 -16.89
N LEU A 164 5.65 1.09 -16.21
CA LEU A 164 5.42 0.11 -15.15
C LEU A 164 5.31 -1.32 -15.69
N HIS A 165 4.78 -1.51 -16.88
CA HIS A 165 4.67 -2.83 -17.50
C HIS A 165 5.87 -3.18 -18.38
N GLY A 166 6.70 -2.19 -18.71
CA GLY A 166 7.96 -2.38 -19.44
C GLY A 166 9.02 -3.16 -18.65
N PRO A 167 10.14 -3.50 -19.31
CA PRO A 167 11.30 -4.09 -18.66
C PRO A 167 11.80 -3.17 -17.54
N MET A 168 12.02 -3.71 -16.35
CA MET A 168 12.60 -2.95 -15.25
C MET A 168 13.95 -3.56 -14.86
N PRO A 169 14.97 -2.73 -14.57
CA PRO A 169 16.24 -3.21 -14.09
C PRO A 169 16.02 -4.09 -12.87
N ARG A 170 16.50 -5.34 -12.91
CA ARG A 170 16.44 -6.22 -11.74
C ARG A 170 17.22 -5.53 -10.61
N PRO A 171 16.62 -5.28 -9.45
CA PRO A 171 17.36 -4.73 -8.32
C PRO A 171 18.46 -5.72 -7.94
N ARG A 172 19.72 -5.37 -8.25
CA ARG A 172 20.84 -6.31 -8.10
C ARG A 172 21.17 -6.58 -6.63
N LEU A 173 20.85 -5.65 -5.72
CA LEU A 173 21.22 -5.73 -4.30
C LEU A 173 20.24 -5.06 -3.31
N ARG A 174 19.43 -4.08 -3.71
CA ARG A 174 18.47 -3.37 -2.83
C ARG A 174 17.17 -3.04 -3.56
N LEU A 175 16.03 -3.11 -2.85
CA LEU A 175 14.73 -2.70 -3.37
C LEU A 175 14.75 -1.20 -3.67
N THR A 176 14.20 -0.81 -4.82
CA THR A 176 14.02 0.60 -5.19
C THR A 176 12.59 1.05 -4.86
N SER A 177 12.40 2.35 -4.62
CA SER A 177 11.08 2.93 -4.41
C SER A 177 10.14 2.67 -5.60
N ILE A 178 10.65 2.77 -6.84
CA ILE A 178 9.87 2.49 -8.05
C ILE A 178 9.45 1.01 -8.13
N PHE A 179 10.30 0.08 -7.68
CA PHE A 179 9.93 -1.34 -7.59
C PHE A 179 8.76 -1.54 -6.62
N ILE A 180 8.76 -0.83 -5.49
CA ILE A 180 7.68 -0.89 -4.50
C ILE A 180 6.39 -0.31 -5.08
N GLN A 181 6.45 0.84 -5.78
CA GLN A 181 5.28 1.42 -6.46
C GLN A 181 4.70 0.47 -7.52
N ARG A 182 5.55 -0.12 -8.35
CA ARG A 182 5.15 -1.12 -9.37
C ARG A 182 4.51 -2.35 -8.72
N SER A 183 5.10 -2.85 -7.65
CA SER A 183 4.57 -4.01 -6.91
C SER A 183 3.20 -3.71 -6.29
N ALA A 184 3.02 -2.52 -5.69
CA ALA A 184 1.74 -2.08 -5.15
C ALA A 184 0.66 -1.95 -6.23
N TYR A 185 1.02 -1.40 -7.40
CA TYR A 185 0.13 -1.33 -8.55
C TYR A 185 -0.27 -2.74 -9.05
N PHE A 186 0.69 -3.66 -9.23
CA PHE A 186 0.38 -5.03 -9.66
C PHE A 186 -0.41 -5.84 -8.62
N ALA A 187 -0.25 -5.57 -7.33
CA ALA A 187 -1.07 -6.20 -6.30
C ALA A 187 -2.56 -5.84 -6.44
N LEU A 188 -2.88 -4.66 -6.98
CA LEU A 188 -4.25 -4.20 -7.17
C LEU A 188 -4.84 -4.59 -8.54
N PHE A 189 -4.03 -4.52 -9.60
CA PHE A 189 -4.50 -4.64 -10.98
C PHE A 189 -3.98 -5.86 -11.73
N GLY A 190 -3.05 -6.61 -11.14
CA GLY A 190 -2.34 -7.68 -11.83
C GLY A 190 -1.33 -7.17 -12.86
N GLN A 191 -0.56 -8.11 -13.41
CA GLN A 191 0.48 -7.84 -14.41
C GLN A 191 -0.06 -7.89 -15.85
N ASP A 192 -1.24 -8.49 -16.04
CA ASP A 192 -1.84 -8.61 -17.37
C ASP A 192 -2.56 -7.31 -17.76
N LEU A 193 -2.13 -6.74 -18.89
CA LEU A 193 -2.68 -5.50 -19.46
C LEU A 193 -3.60 -5.74 -20.66
N GLY A 194 -3.66 -6.97 -21.18
CA GLY A 194 -4.41 -7.31 -22.40
C GLY A 194 -3.84 -6.70 -23.70
N ILE A 195 -2.81 -5.84 -23.61
CA ILE A 195 -2.17 -5.15 -24.73
C ILE A 195 -0.65 -5.32 -24.71
N SER A 196 -0.03 -5.34 -25.88
CA SER A 196 1.43 -5.29 -25.98
C SER A 196 1.92 -3.88 -25.66
N VAL A 197 2.77 -3.77 -24.64
CA VAL A 197 3.41 -2.51 -24.24
C VAL A 197 4.75 -2.29 -24.97
N ALA A 198 5.31 -3.34 -25.57
CA ALA A 198 6.58 -3.29 -26.27
C ALA A 198 6.51 -2.35 -27.49
N GLY A 199 7.32 -1.29 -27.48
CA GLY A 199 7.42 -0.31 -28.59
C GLY A 199 6.62 0.98 -28.43
N LEU A 200 6.04 1.25 -27.24
CA LEU A 200 5.31 2.49 -26.95
C LEU A 200 6.21 3.63 -26.41
N GLU A 201 7.54 3.41 -26.39
CA GLU A 201 8.51 4.47 -26.09
C GLU A 201 8.31 5.59 -27.11
N SER A 202 7.83 6.74 -26.64
CA SER A 202 7.48 7.88 -27.47
C SER A 202 8.71 8.39 -28.22
N THR A 203 8.80 8.10 -29.51
CA THR A 203 9.49 8.98 -30.44
C THR A 203 8.56 10.17 -30.71
N GLU A 204 9.05 11.37 -30.42
CA GLU A 204 8.48 12.69 -30.73
C GLU A 204 7.49 13.28 -29.70
N ASP A 205 7.99 14.31 -29.01
CA ASP A 205 7.25 15.26 -28.17
C ASP A 205 6.25 16.06 -29.02
N THR A 206 5.04 15.55 -29.19
CA THR A 206 3.94 16.36 -29.75
C THR A 206 3.17 17.01 -28.60
N HIS A 207 3.40 18.31 -28.39
CA HIS A 207 2.70 19.16 -27.44
C HIS A 207 1.20 19.24 -27.76
N MET A 208 0.38 18.36 -27.17
CA MET A 208 -1.05 18.22 -27.52
C MET A 208 -2.03 18.61 -26.41
N LEU A 209 -1.57 19.31 -25.36
CA LEU A 209 -2.47 19.75 -24.28
C LEU A 209 -2.80 21.24 -24.27
N ASP A 210 -2.54 21.98 -25.36
CA ASP A 210 -2.79 23.43 -25.38
C ASP A 210 -3.50 24.01 -26.62
N HIS A 211 -4.05 23.18 -27.51
CA HIS A 211 -4.73 23.70 -28.70
C HIS A 211 -6.13 23.14 -28.90
N SER A 212 -7.10 24.03 -28.71
CA SER A 212 -8.46 23.93 -29.25
C SER A 212 -8.41 23.83 -30.78
N SER A 213 -8.76 22.68 -31.38
CA SER A 213 -9.42 22.62 -32.69
C SER A 213 -9.83 21.20 -33.08
N SER A 214 -11.09 21.10 -33.51
CA SER A 214 -11.71 19.97 -34.20
C SER A 214 -10.96 19.58 -35.48
N HIS A 215 -10.82 18.28 -35.73
CA HIS A 215 -11.12 17.69 -37.04
C HIS A 215 -11.13 16.15 -36.97
N GLU A 216 -12.31 15.56 -37.20
CA GLU A 216 -12.43 14.16 -37.58
C GLU A 216 -12.05 14.00 -39.06
N GLN A 217 -11.27 12.98 -39.39
CA GLN A 217 -11.23 12.41 -40.74
C GLN A 217 -11.00 10.90 -40.66
N ARG A 218 -12.08 10.15 -40.90
CA ARG A 218 -12.05 8.70 -41.14
C ARG A 218 -11.58 8.42 -42.56
N LEU A 219 -10.67 7.45 -42.71
CA LEU A 219 -10.43 6.73 -43.96
C LEU A 219 -10.61 5.22 -43.73
N PRO A 220 -11.33 4.48 -44.61
CA PRO A 220 -11.58 3.05 -44.43
C PRO A 220 -10.81 2.19 -45.44
N LEU A 221 -9.87 1.37 -45.00
CA LEU A 221 -9.36 0.20 -45.74
C LEU A 221 -8.94 -0.91 -44.74
N HIS A 222 -8.80 -2.15 -45.22
CA HIS A 222 -8.50 -3.40 -44.48
C HIS A 222 -9.67 -4.11 -43.79
N VAL A 223 -10.53 -4.78 -44.56
CA VAL A 223 -11.52 -5.75 -44.04
C VAL A 223 -11.03 -7.21 -44.18
N ALA A 224 -10.09 -7.51 -45.09
CA ALA A 224 -9.65 -8.87 -45.36
C ALA A 224 -8.60 -9.41 -44.35
N GLU A 225 -7.64 -8.59 -43.91
CA GLU A 225 -6.66 -8.97 -42.87
C GLU A 225 -7.25 -9.08 -41.45
N ARG A 226 -8.44 -8.50 -41.22
CA ARG A 226 -9.11 -8.54 -39.92
C ARG A 226 -9.62 -9.94 -39.55
N ARG A 227 -9.93 -10.79 -40.53
CA ARG A 227 -10.50 -12.12 -40.25
C ARG A 227 -9.43 -13.14 -39.82
N THR A 228 -8.24 -13.06 -40.40
CA THR A 228 -7.13 -13.94 -40.06
C THR A 228 -6.45 -13.54 -38.75
N SER A 229 -6.36 -12.23 -38.46
CA SER A 229 -5.85 -11.74 -37.17
C SER A 229 -6.84 -11.97 -36.03
N ALA A 230 -8.15 -11.81 -36.26
CA ALA A 230 -9.17 -12.12 -35.26
C ALA A 230 -9.18 -13.60 -34.87
N HIS A 231 -9.05 -14.54 -35.83
CA HIS A 231 -9.02 -15.97 -35.50
C HIS A 231 -7.76 -16.40 -34.74
N ARG A 232 -6.58 -15.87 -35.09
CA ARG A 232 -5.36 -16.12 -34.29
C ARG A 232 -5.47 -15.53 -32.88
N SER A 233 -6.07 -14.35 -32.75
CA SER A 233 -6.32 -13.71 -31.46
C SER A 233 -7.28 -14.52 -30.58
N THR A 234 -8.31 -15.16 -31.15
CA THR A 234 -9.24 -16.00 -30.38
C THR A 234 -8.59 -17.31 -29.92
N GLU A 235 -7.79 -17.96 -30.77
CA GLU A 235 -7.06 -19.17 -30.40
C GLU A 235 -6.03 -18.90 -29.29
N GLU A 236 -5.32 -17.77 -29.35
CA GLU A 236 -4.41 -17.34 -28.29
C GLU A 236 -5.13 -17.04 -26.96
N GLN A 237 -6.33 -16.45 -27.03
CA GLN A 237 -7.17 -16.20 -25.85
C GLN A 237 -7.69 -17.49 -25.23
N GLU A 238 -8.13 -18.46 -26.04
CA GLU A 238 -8.56 -19.78 -25.57
C GLU A 238 -7.41 -20.56 -24.94
N ALA A 239 -6.22 -20.52 -25.53
CA ALA A 239 -5.03 -21.15 -24.95
C ALA A 239 -4.65 -20.52 -23.59
N ARG A 240 -4.75 -19.19 -23.46
CA ARG A 240 -4.53 -18.49 -22.19
C ARG A 240 -5.57 -18.85 -21.13
N LEU A 241 -6.86 -18.94 -21.51
CA LEU A 241 -7.92 -19.37 -20.60
C LEU A 241 -7.71 -20.82 -20.12
N ALA A 242 -7.29 -21.71 -21.01
CA ALA A 242 -6.96 -23.09 -20.64
C ALA A 242 -5.78 -23.15 -19.66
N GLN A 243 -4.76 -22.30 -19.87
CA GLN A 243 -3.61 -22.21 -18.99
C GLN A 243 -3.97 -21.65 -17.60
N LEU A 244 -4.81 -20.61 -17.55
CA LEU A 244 -5.33 -20.05 -16.29
C LEU A 244 -6.19 -21.06 -15.52
N ALA A 245 -7.05 -21.82 -16.21
CA ALA A 245 -7.82 -22.87 -15.58
C ALA A 245 -6.92 -23.99 -15.01
N ALA A 246 -5.79 -24.29 -15.66
CA ALA A 246 -4.83 -25.26 -15.16
C ALA A 246 -4.09 -24.76 -13.91
N THR A 247 -3.66 -23.50 -13.89
CA THR A 247 -2.99 -22.89 -12.73
C THR A 247 -3.94 -22.75 -11.55
N GLU A 248 -5.19 -22.36 -11.77
CA GLU A 248 -6.23 -22.29 -10.73
C GLU A 248 -6.45 -23.67 -10.08
N ARG A 249 -6.54 -24.74 -10.88
CA ARG A 249 -6.64 -26.11 -10.36
C ARG A 249 -5.41 -26.52 -9.56
N GLN A 250 -4.22 -26.05 -9.93
CA GLN A 250 -2.98 -26.33 -9.20
C GLN A 250 -2.95 -25.57 -7.87
N LEU A 251 -3.29 -24.28 -7.88
CA LEU A 251 -3.37 -23.46 -6.67
C LEU A 251 -4.44 -23.99 -5.71
N SER A 252 -5.61 -24.39 -6.23
CA SER A 252 -6.68 -24.97 -5.43
C SER A 252 -6.23 -26.26 -4.72
N ARG A 253 -5.48 -27.12 -5.42
CA ARG A 253 -4.87 -28.32 -4.82
C ARG A 253 -3.85 -27.95 -3.74
N HIS A 254 -3.03 -26.95 -3.99
CA HIS A 254 -2.03 -26.50 -3.02
C HIS A 254 -2.67 -25.91 -1.75
N VAL A 255 -3.71 -25.08 -1.90
CA VAL A 255 -4.49 -24.54 -0.77
C VAL A 255 -5.16 -25.66 0.03
N ALA A 256 -5.73 -26.66 -0.63
CA ALA A 256 -6.30 -27.82 0.04
C ALA A 256 -5.25 -28.59 0.85
N GLN A 257 -4.04 -28.76 0.29
CA GLN A 257 -2.93 -29.41 0.98
C GLN A 257 -2.46 -28.61 2.20
N LEU A 258 -2.26 -27.30 2.07
CA LEU A 258 -1.89 -26.43 3.19
C LEU A 258 -2.93 -26.46 4.32
N ARG A 259 -4.23 -26.51 3.98
CA ARG A 259 -5.30 -26.64 4.98
C ARG A 259 -5.20 -27.97 5.74
N ASN A 260 -4.91 -29.07 5.06
CA ASN A 260 -4.72 -30.36 5.71
C ASN A 260 -3.48 -30.36 6.62
N ASP A 261 -2.37 -29.76 6.17
CA ASP A 261 -1.16 -29.65 6.95
C ASP A 261 -1.37 -28.79 8.21
N MET A 262 -2.10 -27.68 8.10
CA MET A 262 -2.50 -26.86 9.24
C MET A 262 -3.35 -27.66 10.24
N ALA A 263 -4.36 -28.39 9.78
CA ALA A 263 -5.22 -29.20 10.65
C ALA A 263 -4.41 -30.30 11.39
N LEU A 264 -3.42 -30.89 10.72
CA LEU A 264 -2.51 -31.86 11.32
C LEU A 264 -1.63 -31.20 12.40
N GLN A 265 -1.09 -30.01 12.12
CA GLN A 265 -0.30 -29.26 13.09
C GLN A 265 -1.11 -28.83 14.31
N GLU A 266 -2.35 -28.36 14.13
CA GLU A 266 -3.25 -28.01 15.23
C GLU A 266 -3.54 -29.23 16.12
N THR A 267 -3.82 -30.38 15.52
CA THR A 267 -4.05 -31.63 16.27
C THR A 267 -2.81 -32.00 17.09
N ARG A 268 -1.61 -31.88 16.50
CA ARG A 268 -0.35 -32.16 17.20
C ARG A 268 -0.06 -31.18 18.34
N LEU A 269 -0.43 -29.92 18.19
CA LEU A 269 -0.30 -28.92 19.27
C LEU A 269 -1.24 -29.24 20.44
N LEU A 270 -2.46 -29.68 20.15
CA LEU A 270 -3.41 -30.08 21.19
C LEU A 270 -2.92 -31.31 21.96
N THR A 271 -2.34 -32.30 21.29
CA THR A 271 -1.77 -33.48 21.97
C THR A 271 -0.60 -33.09 22.86
N LEU A 272 0.34 -32.27 22.37
CA LEU A 272 1.49 -31.81 23.15
C LEU A 272 1.07 -30.99 24.37
N ARG A 273 0.05 -30.13 24.23
CA ARG A 273 -0.50 -29.38 25.37
C ARG A 273 -1.12 -30.30 26.42
N GLY A 274 -1.78 -31.38 26.00
CA GLY A 274 -2.29 -32.40 26.92
C GLY A 274 -1.18 -33.11 27.67
N GLU A 275 -0.13 -33.53 26.95
CA GLU A 275 1.06 -34.16 27.55
C GLU A 275 1.77 -33.24 28.55
N GLU A 276 1.91 -31.95 28.22
CA GLU A 276 2.47 -30.93 29.12
C GLU A 276 1.66 -30.80 30.41
N GLN A 277 0.32 -30.74 30.30
CA GLN A 277 -0.56 -30.67 31.46
C GLN A 277 -0.44 -31.91 32.35
N GLU A 278 -0.35 -33.10 31.76
CA GLU A 278 -0.14 -34.34 32.51
C GLU A 278 1.22 -34.35 33.23
N ALA A 279 2.29 -33.90 32.56
CA ALA A 279 3.62 -33.81 33.14
C ALA A 279 3.64 -32.85 34.34
N LEU A 280 2.98 -31.68 34.22
CA LEU A 280 2.84 -30.72 35.31
C LEU A 280 2.07 -31.30 36.49
N GLN A 281 0.98 -32.05 36.24
CA GLN A 281 0.24 -32.72 37.31
C GLN A 281 1.08 -33.78 38.01
N ARG A 282 1.87 -34.57 37.27
CA ARG A 282 2.79 -35.55 37.85
C ARG A 282 3.86 -34.88 38.71
N LEU A 283 4.45 -33.78 38.23
CA LEU A 283 5.44 -33.01 38.98
C LEU A 283 4.87 -32.50 40.31
N ASN A 284 3.66 -31.91 40.28
CA ASN A 284 3.02 -31.39 41.49
C ASN A 284 2.74 -32.52 42.51
N ARG A 285 2.28 -33.69 42.04
CA ARG A 285 2.11 -34.86 42.92
C ARG A 285 3.42 -35.30 43.56
N LEU A 286 4.51 -35.34 42.79
CA LEU A 286 5.84 -35.69 43.32
C LEU A 286 6.29 -34.69 44.38
N GLN A 287 6.13 -33.38 44.14
CA GLN A 287 6.45 -32.34 45.11
C GLN A 287 5.63 -32.47 46.40
N GLN A 288 4.34 -32.81 46.30
CA GLN A 288 3.52 -33.09 47.49
C GLN A 288 4.04 -34.29 48.27
N THR A 289 4.35 -35.40 47.59
CA THR A 289 4.90 -36.58 48.27
C THR A 289 6.25 -36.29 48.91
N GLU A 290 7.12 -35.52 48.25
CA GLU A 290 8.41 -35.10 48.81
C GLU A 290 8.22 -34.25 50.07
N ALA A 291 7.29 -33.29 50.05
CA ALA A 291 6.93 -32.48 51.22
C ALA A 291 6.35 -33.31 52.38
N GLU A 292 5.56 -34.35 52.09
CA GLU A 292 5.07 -35.27 53.11
C GLU A 292 6.21 -36.12 53.70
N HIS A 293 7.15 -36.57 52.87
CA HIS A 293 8.32 -37.31 53.32
C HIS A 293 9.24 -36.46 54.20
N THR A 294 9.51 -35.21 53.83
CA THR A 294 10.34 -34.30 54.64
C THR A 294 9.72 -34.03 56.00
N LEU A 295 8.41 -33.72 56.05
CA LEU A 295 7.67 -33.55 57.32
C LEU A 295 7.68 -34.82 58.18
N ARG A 296 7.61 -36.00 57.57
CA ARG A 296 7.66 -37.28 58.30
C ARG A 296 9.04 -37.53 58.90
N VAL A 297 10.10 -37.25 58.16
CA VAL A 297 11.48 -37.35 58.67
C VAL A 297 11.69 -36.40 59.84
N GLU A 298 11.29 -35.14 59.71
CA GLU A 298 11.40 -34.13 60.77
C GLU A 298 10.65 -34.53 62.05
N ARG A 299 9.45 -35.11 61.92
CA ARG A 299 8.69 -35.67 63.07
C ARG A 299 9.40 -36.86 63.73
N THR A 300 10.04 -37.72 62.94
CA THR A 300 10.79 -38.87 63.48
C THR A 300 12.08 -38.45 64.18
N GLU A 301 12.78 -37.44 63.66
CA GLU A 301 13.97 -36.86 64.30
C GLU A 301 13.63 -36.17 65.62
N THR A 302 12.58 -35.34 65.63
CA THR A 302 12.09 -34.71 66.88
C THR A 302 11.60 -35.73 67.91
N SER A 303 10.97 -36.83 67.49
CA SER A 303 10.55 -37.93 68.39
C SER A 303 11.73 -38.75 68.93
N GLN A 304 12.82 -38.91 68.17
CA GLN A 304 14.04 -39.56 68.65
C GLN A 304 14.80 -38.66 69.64
N SER A 305 14.85 -37.35 69.39
CA SER A 305 15.45 -36.36 70.30
C SER A 305 14.74 -36.26 71.66
N TRP A 306 13.46 -36.66 71.75
CA TRP A 306 12.66 -36.61 72.98
C TRP A 306 12.63 -37.93 73.78
N ARG A 307 13.24 -39.03 73.30
CA ARG A 307 13.29 -40.27 74.09
C ARG A 307 14.16 -40.04 75.34
N PRO A 308 13.62 -40.14 76.58
CA PRO A 308 14.43 -39.99 77.78
C PRO A 308 15.44 -41.13 77.85
N ASP A 309 16.70 -40.76 78.03
CA ASP A 309 17.82 -41.68 78.19
C ASP A 309 17.64 -42.46 79.51
N PRO A 310 17.39 -43.79 79.50
CA PRO A 310 17.07 -44.55 80.71
C PRO A 310 18.22 -44.57 81.74
N ALA A 311 19.45 -44.23 81.32
CA ALA A 311 20.61 -44.10 82.19
C ALA A 311 20.48 -42.91 83.17
N ARG A 312 19.92 -41.76 82.73
CA ARG A 312 19.80 -40.56 83.58
C ARG A 312 18.74 -40.69 84.69
N SER A 313 17.70 -41.51 84.48
CA SER A 313 16.70 -41.77 85.52
C SER A 313 17.21 -42.65 86.65
N LEU A 314 18.20 -43.51 86.41
CA LEU A 314 18.78 -44.38 87.44
C LEU A 314 19.79 -43.65 88.34
N GLU A 315 20.53 -42.66 87.81
CA GLU A 315 21.44 -41.83 88.62
C GLU A 315 20.70 -40.87 89.57
N SER A 316 19.61 -40.24 89.12
CA SER A 316 18.79 -39.35 89.96
C SER A 316 18.10 -40.07 91.15
N ARG A 317 17.99 -41.40 91.10
CA ARG A 317 17.45 -42.21 92.20
C ARG A 317 18.51 -42.66 93.20
N ARG A 318 19.79 -42.67 92.82
CA ARG A 318 20.92 -43.07 93.67
C ARG A 318 21.44 -41.93 94.54
N GLU A 319 21.28 -40.68 94.10
CA GLU A 319 21.65 -39.49 94.86
C GLU A 319 20.61 -39.07 95.92
N ARG A 320 19.49 -39.81 96.05
CA ARG A 320 18.37 -39.47 96.94
C ARG A 320 18.06 -40.54 97.99
N ALA A 321 19.11 -41.16 98.55
CA ALA A 321 19.00 -41.99 99.75
C ALA A 321 19.84 -41.37 100.89
N PRO A 322 19.22 -40.77 101.91
CA PRO A 322 19.94 -40.21 103.06
C PRO A 322 20.22 -41.29 104.11
N GLY A 323 21.47 -41.33 104.56
CA GLY A 323 21.88 -41.60 105.95
C GLY A 323 21.69 -43.02 106.51
N HIS A 324 22.81 -43.67 106.82
CA HIS A 324 22.94 -44.46 108.05
C HIS A 324 24.39 -44.39 108.54
N CYS A 325 24.65 -43.51 109.51
CA CYS A 325 25.47 -43.82 110.68
C CYS A 325 24.53 -43.84 111.88
#